data_AF-A0A097KR66-F1
#
_entry.id   AF-A0A097KR66-F1
#
_cell.length_a   1.000
_cell.length_b   1.000
_cell.length_c   1.000
_cell.angle_alpha   90.00
_cell.angle_beta   90.00
_cell.angle_gamma   90.00
#
_symmetry.space_group_name_H-M   'P 1'
#
loop_
_entity.id
_entity.type
_entity.pdbx_description
1 polymer ?
#
loop_
_entity_poly.entity_id
_entity_poly.type
_entity_poly.pdbx_seq_one_letter_code
_entity_poly.pdbx_strand_id
1 'polypeptide(L)' 'MLAVLPPRFIYEDLYKKHCWRITVLLLAKLPEAYAPFDPIVDVLPVVPVLFILLAFVWQAAVSFR' A
#
# COMPACT_ATOMS: atom_id res chain seq x y z
N MET A 1 -12.48 -35.21 -16.92
CA MET A 1 -13.28 -34.99 -15.70
C MET A 1 -13.15 -33.52 -15.32
N LEU A 2 -13.77 -32.64 -16.10
CA LEU A 2 -13.66 -31.17 -15.95
C LEU A 2 -14.86 -30.70 -15.13
N ALA A 3 -14.63 -30.34 -13.87
CA ALA A 3 -15.63 -29.65 -13.07
C ALA A 3 -15.77 -28.22 -13.60
N VAL A 4 -16.86 -27.95 -14.31
CA VAL A 4 -17.30 -26.59 -14.66
C VAL A 4 -17.66 -25.88 -13.35
N LEU A 5 -16.66 -25.23 -12.73
CA LEU A 5 -16.87 -24.43 -11.54
C LEU A 5 -17.69 -23.17 -11.88
N PRO A 6 -18.69 -22.80 -11.07
CA PRO A 6 -19.56 -21.67 -11.35
C PRO A 6 -18.78 -20.34 -11.34
N PRO A 7 -19.14 -19.37 -12.21
CA PRO A 7 -18.41 -18.11 -12.36
C PRO A 7 -18.34 -17.23 -11.10
N ARG A 8 -19.20 -17.48 -10.09
CA ARG A 8 -19.10 -16.84 -8.76
C ARG A 8 -17.78 -17.14 -8.04
N PHE A 9 -17.16 -18.29 -8.31
CA PHE A 9 -15.92 -18.69 -7.64
C PHE A 9 -14.72 -17.87 -8.15
N ILE A 10 -14.74 -17.44 -9.42
CA ILE A 10 -13.65 -16.65 -10.02
C ILE A 10 -13.63 -15.24 -9.45
N TYR A 11 -14.78 -14.60 -9.20
CA TYR A 11 -14.81 -13.23 -8.66
C TYR A 11 -14.36 -13.14 -7.20
N GLU A 12 -14.79 -14.07 -6.34
CA GLU A 12 -14.36 -14.12 -4.94
C GLU A 12 -12.86 -14.43 -4.81
N ASP A 13 -12.34 -15.34 -5.63
CA ASP A 13 -10.93 -15.72 -5.61
C ASP A 13 -10.06 -14.60 -6.23
N LEU A 14 -10.52 -13.95 -7.30
CA LEU A 14 -9.84 -12.79 -7.89
C LEU A 14 -9.84 -11.56 -6.97
N TYR A 15 -10.97 -11.30 -6.30
CA TYR A 15 -11.12 -10.20 -5.33
C TYR A 15 -10.24 -10.44 -4.10
N LYS A 16 -10.24 -11.64 -3.52
CA LYS A 16 -9.35 -12.00 -2.40
C LYS A 16 -7.87 -12.01 -2.79
N LYS A 17 -7.53 -12.49 -3.99
CA LYS A 17 -6.14 -12.56 -4.49
C LYS A 17 -5.51 -11.18 -4.71
N HIS A 18 -6.33 -10.16 -4.97
CA HIS A 18 -5.87 -8.77 -5.09
C HIS A 18 -5.98 -7.98 -3.77
N CYS A 19 -7.00 -8.25 -2.94
CA CYS A 19 -7.12 -7.67 -1.58
C CYS A 19 -5.97 -8.14 -0.65
N TRP A 20 -5.55 -9.40 -0.80
CA TRP A 20 -4.42 -9.99 -0.07
C TRP A 20 -3.08 -9.32 -0.36
N ARG A 21 -2.81 -8.95 -1.63
CA ARG A 21 -1.50 -8.40 -2.06
C ARG A 21 -1.11 -7.11 -1.34
N ILE A 22 -2.09 -6.30 -0.93
CA ILE A 22 -1.83 -5.05 -0.19
C ILE A 22 -1.61 -5.35 1.30
N THR A 23 -2.28 -6.37 1.85
CA THR A 23 -2.17 -6.75 3.26
C THR A 23 -0.82 -7.40 3.58
N VAL A 24 -0.24 -8.17 2.66
CA VAL A 24 1.08 -8.83 2.86
C VAL A 24 2.24 -7.84 2.84
N LEU A 25 2.17 -6.80 2.01
CA LEU A 25 3.24 -5.78 1.95
C LEU A 25 3.32 -4.93 3.22
N LEU A 26 2.21 -4.80 3.95
CA LEU A 26 2.13 -4.05 5.20
C LEU A 26 2.61 -4.86 6.43
N LEU A 27 2.69 -6.19 6.34
CA LEU A 27 2.95 -7.09 7.47
C LEU A 27 4.20 -7.99 7.32
N ALA A 28 5.01 -7.81 6.27
CA ALA A 28 6.25 -8.55 6.11
C ALA A 28 7.37 -7.90 6.94
N LYS A 29 7.97 -8.67 7.86
CA LYS A 29 9.22 -8.29 8.56
C LYS A 29 10.31 -8.01 7.52
N LEU A 30 11.10 -6.96 7.76
CA LEU A 30 12.24 -6.64 6.91
C LEU A 30 13.22 -7.83 6.89
N PRO A 31 13.77 -8.21 5.73
CA PRO A 31 14.87 -9.19 5.67
C PRO A 31 16.04 -8.73 6.55
N GLU A 32 16.82 -9.67 7.08
CA GLU A 32 17.87 -9.40 8.10
C GLU A 32 18.93 -8.37 7.65
N ALA A 33 19.16 -8.23 6.33
CA ALA A 33 20.02 -7.19 5.75
C ALA A 33 19.47 -5.76 5.88
N TYR A 34 18.17 -5.59 6.14
CA TYR A 34 17.49 -4.31 6.27
C TYR A 34 17.07 -3.97 7.71
N ALA A 35 17.38 -4.83 8.69
CA ALA A 35 17.16 -4.57 10.11
C ALA A 35 17.57 -3.15 10.61
N PRO A 36 18.68 -2.52 10.16
CA PRO A 36 18.99 -1.16 10.61
C PRO A 36 18.02 -0.09 10.06
N PHE A 37 17.22 -0.39 9.04
CA PHE A 37 16.23 0.51 8.46
C PHE A 37 14.83 0.35 9.07
N ASP A 38 14.65 -0.56 10.05
CA ASP A 38 13.38 -0.72 10.78
C ASP A 38 12.82 0.63 11.29
N PRO A 39 13.61 1.53 11.91
CA PRO A 39 13.10 2.81 12.38
C PRO A 39 12.62 3.75 11.27
N ILE A 40 13.13 3.60 10.04
CA ILE A 40 12.71 4.41 8.88
C ILE A 40 11.40 3.86 8.33
N VAL A 41 11.25 2.54 8.28
CA VAL A 41 10.03 1.88 7.81
C VAL A 41 8.85 2.18 8.72
N ASP A 42 9.08 2.32 10.03
CA ASP A 42 8.07 2.74 10.99
C ASP A 42 7.53 4.17 10.71
N VAL A 43 8.31 5.02 10.02
CA VAL A 43 7.92 6.39 9.65
C VAL A 43 7.28 6.45 8.26
N LEU A 44 7.52 5.48 7.37
CA LEU A 44 6.95 5.47 6.01
C LEU A 44 5.41 5.63 5.93
N PRO A 45 4.59 5.12 6.88
CA PRO A 45 3.15 5.35 6.87
C PRO A 45 2.72 6.81 6.97
N VAL A 46 3.60 7.73 7.40
CA VAL A 46 3.30 9.17 7.52
C VAL A 46 3.35 9.93 6.19
N VAL A 47 4.00 9.35 5.18
CA VAL A 47 4.26 9.98 3.88
C VAL A 47 2.99 10.56 3.20
N PRO A 48 1.82 9.90 3.20
CA PRO A 48 0.60 10.48 2.64
C PRO A 48 0.19 11.82 3.27
N VAL A 49 0.41 11.99 4.57
CA VAL A 49 0.12 13.25 5.28
C VAL A 49 1.11 14.35 4.86
N LEU A 50 2.40 13.99 4.71
CA LEU A 50 3.42 14.93 4.23
C LEU A 50 3.12 15.45 2.81
N PHE A 51 2.56 14.61 1.93
CA PHE A 51 2.15 15.06 0.59
C PHE A 51 0.98 16.05 0.62
N ILE A 52 0.03 15.88 1.54
CA ILE A 52 -1.06 16.86 1.74
C ILE A 52 -0.47 18.20 2.20
N LEU A 53 0.42 18.18 3.20
CA LEU A 53 1.09 19.39 3.68
C LEU A 53 1.93 20.06 2.56
N LEU A 54 2.63 19.26 1.76
CA LEU A 54 3.40 19.75 0.62
C LEU A 54 2.50 20.44 -0.42
N ALA A 55 1.28 19.97 -0.64
CA ALA A 55 0.35 20.63 -1.55
C ALA A 55 0.01 22.06 -1.06
N PHE A 56 -0.17 22.28 0.24
CA PHE A 56 -0.37 23.62 0.81
C PHE A 56 0.89 24.48 0.73
N VAL A 57 2.06 23.90 1.01
CA VAL A 57 3.35 24.61 0.85
C VAL A 57 3.55 25.05 -0.60
N TRP A 58 3.24 24.16 -1.55
CA TRP A 58 3.33 24.45 -2.97
C TRP A 58 2.37 25.56 -3.38
N GLN A 59 1.10 25.48 -2.94
CA GLN A 59 0.12 26.52 -3.19
C GLN A 59 0.51 27.87 -2.58
N ALA A 60 1.07 27.88 -1.36
CA ALA A 60 1.62 29.08 -0.74
C ALA A 60 2.81 29.65 -1.53
N ALA A 61 3.68 28.80 -2.08
CA ALA A 61 4.83 29.22 -2.89
C ALA A 61 4.45 29.86 -4.22
N VAL A 62 3.26 29.53 -4.76
CA VAL A 62 2.70 30.18 -5.97
C VAL A 62 1.65 31.24 -5.66
N SER A 63 1.52 31.67 -4.40
CA SER A 63 0.59 32.71 -3.93
C SER A 63 -0.90 32.39 -4.08
N PHE A 64 -1.30 31.11 -4.02
CA PHE A 64 -2.71 30.68 -4.14
C PHE A 64 -3.44 31.23 -5.36
N ARG A 65 -2.73 31.30 -6.49
CA ARG A 65 -3.27 31.68 -7.79
C ARG A 65 -3.95 30.52 -8.50
#